data_AF-A0A937SCR4-F1
#
_entry.id   AF-A0A937SCR4-F1
#
_cell.length_a   1.000
_cell.length_b   1.000
_cell.length_c   1.000
_cell.angle_alpha   90.00
_cell.angle_beta   90.00
_cell.angle_gamma   90.00
#
_symmetry.space_group_name_H-M   'P 1'
#
loop_
_entity.id
_entity.type
_entity.pdbx_description
1 polymer ?
#
loop_
_entity_poly.entity_id
_entity_poly.type
_entity_poly.pdbx_seq_one_letter_code
_entity_poly.pdbx_strand_id
1 'polypeptide(L)' 'MDTTVPVVGSRNIVASLEAVKGNIRYTEYPDVGHNSWERAFADPGRAEWLFSNVRLQYLR' A
#
# COMPACT_ATOMS: atom_id res chain seq x y z
N MET A 1 10.81 0.77 -12.76
CA MET A 1 11.20 1.34 -11.46
C MET A 1 10.97 2.85 -11.49
N ASP A 2 10.44 3.44 -10.42
CA ASP A 2 10.32 4.90 -10.30
C ASP A 2 11.71 5.55 -10.12
N THR A 3 12.07 6.45 -11.03
CA THR A 3 13.34 7.19 -11.02
C THR A 3 13.23 8.57 -10.37
N THR A 4 12.01 9.07 -10.13
CA THR A 4 11.75 10.35 -9.46
C THR A 4 11.73 10.15 -7.95
N VAL A 5 11.06 9.10 -7.49
CA VAL A 5 11.00 8.71 -6.07
C VAL A 5 11.48 7.27 -5.93
N PRO A 6 12.68 7.04 -5.35
CA PRO A 6 13.21 5.68 -5.20
C PRO A 6 12.29 4.77 -4.37
N VAL A 7 11.94 3.61 -4.91
CA VAL A 7 11.03 2.64 -4.25
C VAL A 7 11.54 2.12 -2.90
N VAL A 8 12.85 2.26 -2.63
CA VAL A 8 13.49 1.77 -1.40
C VAL A 8 12.85 2.37 -0.15
N GLY A 9 12.36 3.61 -0.20
CA GLY A 9 11.64 4.23 0.91
C GLY A 9 10.37 3.43 1.28
N SER A 10 9.58 3.04 0.28
CA SER A 10 8.39 2.20 0.50
C SER A 10 8.77 0.81 1.01
N ARG A 11 9.79 0.17 0.43
CA ARG A 11 10.26 -1.16 0.87
C ARG A 11 10.71 -1.16 2.33
N ASN A 12 11.41 -0.11 2.78
CA ASN A 12 11.85 0.03 4.17
C ASN A 12 10.66 0.14 5.15
N ILE A 13 9.62 0.90 4.78
CA ILE A 13 8.39 1.01 5.58
C ILE A 13 7.65 -0.32 5.63
N VAL A 14 7.51 -1.00 4.49
CA VAL A 14 6.86 -2.32 4.40
C VAL A 14 7.58 -3.31 5.31
N ALA A 15 8.90 -3.43 5.20
CA ALA A 15 9.70 -4.32 6.05
C ALA A 15 9.51 -4.01 7.55
N SER A 16 9.44 -2.72 7.93
CA SER A 16 9.22 -2.31 9.31
C SER A 16 7.82 -2.69 9.82
N LEU A 17 6.79 -2.55 8.98
CA LEU A 17 5.40 -2.88 9.33
C LEU A 17 5.19 -4.41 9.38
N GLU A 18 5.81 -5.17 8.47
CA GLU A 18 5.80 -6.64 8.48
C GLU A 18 6.45 -7.18 9.75
N ALA A 19 7.58 -6.60 10.18
CA ALA A 19 8.28 -7.01 11.39
C ALA A 19 7.41 -6.93 12.66
N VAL A 20 6.47 -5.97 12.71
CA VAL A 20 5.51 -5.81 13.82
C VAL A 20 4.15 -6.47 13.54
N LYS A 21 4.04 -7.26 12.47
CA LYS A 21 2.79 -7.91 12.02
C LYS A 21 1.63 -6.92 11.84
N GLY A 22 1.94 -5.73 11.33
CA GLY A 22 0.93 -4.71 11.02
C GLY A 22 -0.04 -5.19 9.94
N ASN A 23 -1.29 -4.74 10.00
CA ASN A 23 -2.28 -4.98 8.95
C ASN A 23 -1.96 -4.09 7.73
N ILE A 24 -1.12 -4.57 6.82
CA ILE A 24 -0.69 -3.85 5.63
C ILE A 24 -1.03 -4.58 4.34
N ARG A 25 -1.07 -3.82 3.24
CA ARG A 25 -1.02 -4.34 1.87
C ARG A 25 0.03 -3.56 1.08
N TYR A 26 0.82 -4.27 0.30
CA TYR A 26 1.85 -3.67 -0.56
C TYR A 26 1.81 -4.30 -1.94
N THR A 27 1.82 -3.44 -2.96
CA THR A 27 1.88 -3.85 -4.37
C THR A 27 2.95 -3.00 -5.04
N GLU A 28 3.94 -3.64 -5.66
CA GLU A 28 4.99 -2.96 -6.42
C GLU A 28 4.78 -3.19 -7.92
N TYR A 29 4.70 -2.11 -8.69
CA TYR A 29 4.50 -2.17 -10.15
C TYR A 29 5.83 -1.89 -10.87
N PRO A 30 6.47 -2.87 -11.53
CA PRO A 30 7.81 -2.70 -12.09
C PRO A 30 7.88 -1.70 -13.28
N ASP A 31 6.78 -1.50 -14.01
CA ASP A 31 6.80 -0.86 -15.35
C ASP A 31 5.97 0.43 -15.45
N VAL A 32 5.68 1.09 -14.33
CA VAL A 32 4.83 2.31 -14.31
C VAL A 32 5.61 3.62 -14.16
N GLY A 33 6.93 3.54 -13.95
CA GLY A 33 7.75 4.71 -13.62
C GLY A 33 7.18 5.43 -12.39
N HIS A 34 7.02 6.75 -12.47
CA HIS A 34 6.42 7.54 -11.41
C HIS A 34 4.88 7.38 -11.33
N ASN A 35 4.21 6.81 -12.33
CA ASN A 35 2.73 6.77 -12.45
C ASN A 35 2.09 5.54 -11.76
N SER A 36 2.46 5.25 -10.52
CA SER A 36 1.90 4.09 -9.79
C SER A 36 0.43 4.26 -9.39
N TRP A 37 -0.03 5.51 -9.28
CA TRP A 37 -1.38 5.84 -8.82
C TRP A 37 -2.48 5.40 -9.77
N GLU A 38 -2.27 5.40 -11.08
CA GLU A 38 -3.30 4.97 -12.05
C GLU A 38 -3.73 3.52 -11.80
N ARG A 39 -2.75 2.60 -11.67
CA ARG A 39 -3.03 1.20 -11.34
C ARG A 39 -3.57 1.03 -9.92
N ALA A 40 -3.06 1.78 -8.96
CA ALA A 40 -3.58 1.74 -7.59
C ALA A 40 -5.06 2.18 -7.54
N PHE A 41 -5.44 3.23 -8.26
CA PHE A 41 -6.82 3.72 -8.32
C PHE A 41 -7.75 2.83 -9.17
N ALA A 42 -7.19 2.03 -10.08
CA ALA A 42 -7.94 1.03 -10.86
C ALA A 42 -8.10 -0.33 -10.15
N ASP A 43 -7.40 -0.59 -9.05
CA ASP A 43 -7.54 -1.85 -8.30
C ASP A 43 -8.98 -2.01 -7.76
N PRO A 44 -9.75 -3.03 -8.22
CA PRO A 44 -11.13 -3.22 -7.82
C PRO A 44 -11.27 -3.54 -6.32
N GLY A 45 -10.26 -4.15 -5.70
CA GLY A 45 -10.27 -4.51 -4.27
C GLY A 45 -9.84 -3.36 -3.34
N ARG A 46 -9.36 -2.24 -3.88
CA ARG A 46 -8.87 -1.12 -3.06
C ARG A 46 -9.96 -0.51 -2.21
N ALA A 47 -11.11 -0.21 -2.80
CA ALA A 47 -12.20 0.46 -2.10
C ALA A 47 -12.75 -0.42 -0.98
N GLU A 48 -13.00 -1.70 -1.28
CA GLU A 48 -13.46 -2.68 -0.30
C GLU A 48 -12.51 -2.78 0.92
N TRP A 49 -11.21 -2.91 0.66
CA TRP A 49 -10.24 -2.97 1.76
C TRP A 49 -10.18 -1.68 2.56
N LEU A 50 -10.12 -0.52 1.89
CA LEU A 50 -10.05 0.77 2.57
C LEU A 50 -11.24 0.95 3.53
N PHE A 51 -12.46 0.64 3.07
CA PHE A 51 -13.68 0.80 3.87
C PHE A 51 -13.95 -0.34 4.86
N SER A 52 -13.27 -1.48 4.73
CA SER A 52 -13.29 -2.53 5.77
C SER A 52 -12.57 -2.12 7.06
N ASN A 53 -11.66 -1.13 6.99
CA ASN A 53 -10.91 -0.67 8.15
C ASN A 53 -11.80 0.22 9.04
N VAL A 54 -12.12 -0.28 10.22
CA VAL A 54 -12.82 0.45 11.26
C VAL A 54 -11.91 0.63 12.47
N ARG A 55 -12.11 1.72 13.21
CA ARG A 55 -11.42 1.84 14.50
C ARG A 55 -12.03 0.81 15.45
N LEU A 56 -11.19 -0.04 16.04
CA LEU A 56 -11.59 -1.11 16.96
C LEU A 56 -12.51 -0.63 18.10
N GLN A 57 -12.42 0.65 18.48
CA GLN A 57 -13.29 1.26 19.50
C GLN A 57 -14.78 1.28 19.12
N TYR A 58 -15.13 1.13 17.83
CA TYR A 58 -16.51 1.13 17.34
C TYR A 58 -17.12 -0.27 17.18
N LEU A 59 -16.35 -1.33 17.45
CA LEU A 59 -16.79 -2.72 17.39
C LEU A 59 -17.13 -3.32 18.77
N ARG A 60 -17.38 -2.46 19.77
CA ARG A 60 -17.75 -2.85 21.14
C ARG A 60 -19.21 -2.54 21.44
#